data_AF-A0A8H7Y8L9-F1
#
_entry.id   AF-A0A8H7Y8L9-F1
#
_cell.length_a   1.000
_cell.length_b   1.000
_cell.length_c   1.000
_cell.angle_alpha   90.00
_cell.angle_beta   90.00
_cell.angle_gamma   90.00
#
_symmetry.space_group_name_H-M   'P 1'
#
loop_
_entity.id
_entity.type
_entity.pdbx_description
1 polymer ?
#
loop_
_entity_poly.entity_id
_entity_poly.type
_entity_poly.pdbx_seq_one_letter_code
_entity_poly.pdbx_strand_id
1 'polypeptide(L)'
;MSSEAESQKYPELVRGTQSLQEYLEKLVDAYGWRPSEYMTELCVVKVSLMKNVKTKSRHESLLVELRDPNGGAHYLYFERARDANDGKRRSSGPVQPPSDTEQLSAGPTPHSGYTPSVSSRKKNRRQKSLLRRQSELLLDQTISSLSTASSSASQSVSDSSMGTACDTVTCVPDGRRSGEKCMCWLEFEREGTGNVPGVPHARPSVYDIALIADILSKEAPRYHLFKSNCYHFAGLLYDTLNKLYNPSETILEKLNGKWKRFPLYAKDPEQTIASIIDHYRDARTQFHTKIENLHVARDKAKREAEERAQEADERARSEAHRADTEAQQKKEAEDLARSEAQRAESEARLREEEARRREEAERRAQNEAQQRKELEKRLQMEGNQKKEATWRALNETRLKQEERGRREEAERRAQNEARLREEAERRAQNEARLREEEAQRRQEAEARSREFEEELKRYKNMLKESP
;
A
#
# COMPACT_ATOMS: atom_id res chain seq x y z
N MET A 1 40.42 17.54 6.20
CA MET A 1 39.41 16.50 5.91
C MET A 1 39.98 15.51 4.88
N SER A 2 41.14 14.88 5.14
CA SER A 2 41.94 14.26 4.06
C SER A 2 41.83 12.74 3.92
N SER A 3 41.93 11.97 5.00
CA SER A 3 42.17 10.53 4.89
C SER A 3 40.98 9.70 4.40
N GLU A 4 39.74 10.10 4.72
CA GLU A 4 38.54 9.34 4.33
C GLU A 4 38.19 9.54 2.85
N ALA A 5 38.32 10.77 2.35
CA ALA A 5 38.10 11.08 0.93
C ALA A 5 39.16 10.43 0.02
N GLU A 6 40.43 10.41 0.45
CA GLU A 6 41.51 9.69 -0.24
C GLU A 6 41.24 8.17 -0.29
N SER A 7 40.79 7.58 0.83
CA SER A 7 40.41 6.15 0.90
C SER A 7 39.23 5.79 -0.02
N GLN A 8 38.38 6.76 -0.35
CA GLN A 8 37.27 6.58 -1.30
C GLN A 8 37.74 6.63 -2.77
N LYS A 9 38.87 7.29 -3.06
CA LYS A 9 39.44 7.35 -4.43
C LYS A 9 40.25 6.09 -4.76
N TYR A 10 40.98 5.55 -3.78
CA TYR A 10 41.87 4.40 -3.94
C TYR A 10 41.52 3.23 -2.98
N PRO A 11 40.40 2.51 -3.20
CA PRO A 11 39.91 1.45 -2.30
C PRO A 11 40.83 0.22 -2.13
N GLU A 12 41.82 0.01 -3.00
CA GLU A 12 42.86 -1.01 -2.81
C GLU A 12 43.94 -0.55 -1.80
N LEU A 13 44.17 0.76 -1.67
CA LEU A 13 45.15 1.36 -0.75
C LEU A 13 44.63 1.43 0.70
N VAL A 14 43.73 0.52 1.08
CA VAL A 14 43.23 0.37 2.46
C VAL A 14 44.41 0.19 3.42
N ARG A 15 44.42 1.03 4.46
CA ARG A 15 45.46 1.01 5.50
C ARG A 15 45.44 -0.31 6.25
N GLY A 16 46.62 -0.92 6.40
CA GLY A 16 46.79 -2.20 7.08
C GLY A 16 47.51 -3.22 6.22
N THR A 17 47.58 -4.44 6.74
CA THR A 17 48.19 -5.61 6.08
C THR A 17 47.09 -6.53 5.59
N GLN A 18 47.19 -6.95 4.33
CA GLN A 18 46.27 -7.88 3.67
C GLN A 18 47.07 -8.99 2.96
N SER A 19 46.43 -10.12 2.67
CA SER A 19 47.11 -11.17 1.88
C SER A 19 47.35 -10.68 0.45
N LEU A 20 48.41 -11.17 -0.19
CA LEU A 20 48.73 -10.79 -1.57
C LEU A 20 47.60 -11.17 -2.55
N GLN A 21 46.94 -12.32 -2.34
CA GLN A 21 45.79 -12.74 -3.13
C GLN A 21 44.60 -11.79 -2.96
N GLU A 22 44.22 -11.46 -1.72
CA GLU A 22 43.15 -10.50 -1.43
C GLU A 22 43.44 -9.12 -2.04
N TYR A 23 44.72 -8.71 -2.05
CA TYR A 23 45.13 -7.46 -2.70
C TYR A 23 44.95 -7.50 -4.21
N LEU A 24 45.34 -8.61 -4.86
CA LEU A 24 45.13 -8.81 -6.29
C LEU A 24 43.65 -8.85 -6.66
N GLU A 25 42.80 -9.49 -5.84
CA GLU A 25 41.35 -9.50 -6.05
C GLU A 25 40.77 -8.08 -6.00
N LYS A 26 41.16 -7.27 -5.01
CA LYS A 26 40.76 -5.84 -4.92
C LYS A 26 41.25 -5.02 -6.10
N LEU A 27 42.48 -5.25 -6.57
CA LEU A 27 43.01 -4.60 -7.77
C LEU A 27 42.20 -4.99 -9.01
N VAL A 28 41.93 -6.28 -9.24
CA VAL A 28 41.13 -6.78 -10.37
C VAL A 28 39.74 -6.13 -10.39
N ASP A 29 39.08 -6.06 -9.22
CA ASP A 29 37.79 -5.38 -9.09
C ASP A 29 37.91 -3.88 -9.44
N ALA A 30 38.87 -3.16 -8.86
CA ALA A 30 39.09 -1.73 -9.10
C ALA A 30 39.31 -1.43 -10.60
N TYR A 31 40.13 -2.22 -11.30
CA TYR A 31 40.34 -2.09 -12.74
C TYR A 31 39.10 -2.44 -13.57
N GLY A 32 38.30 -3.42 -13.15
CA GLY A 32 37.01 -3.75 -13.77
C GLY A 32 35.97 -2.63 -13.66
N TRP A 33 36.10 -1.74 -12.67
CA TRP A 33 35.32 -0.50 -12.62
C TRP A 33 35.90 0.60 -13.52
N ARG A 34 37.23 0.78 -13.55
CA ARG A 34 37.94 1.87 -14.26
C ARG A 34 39.24 1.36 -14.94
N PRO A 35 39.25 1.02 -16.23
CA PRO A 35 40.39 0.30 -16.83
C PRO A 35 41.57 1.20 -17.23
N SER A 36 41.31 2.30 -17.95
CA SER A 36 42.34 3.11 -18.63
C SER A 36 42.92 4.21 -17.76
N GLU A 37 42.04 4.97 -17.08
CA GLU A 37 42.43 6.08 -16.21
C GLU A 37 43.15 5.56 -14.96
N TYR A 38 42.64 4.49 -14.36
CA TYR A 38 43.13 4.01 -13.06
C TYR A 38 44.54 3.41 -13.09
N MET A 39 44.90 2.70 -14.17
CA MET A 39 46.26 2.19 -14.36
C MET A 39 47.30 3.29 -14.55
N THR A 40 46.87 4.48 -15.00
CA THR A 40 47.75 5.61 -15.29
C THR A 40 47.79 6.64 -14.16
N GLU A 41 46.72 6.76 -13.35
CA GLU A 41 46.67 7.66 -12.20
C GLU A 41 47.70 7.33 -11.11
N LEU A 42 47.81 6.07 -10.69
CA LEU A 42 48.78 5.63 -9.66
C LEU A 42 50.06 5.08 -10.31
N CYS A 43 50.95 5.99 -10.66
CA CYS A 43 52.26 5.64 -11.19
C CYS A 43 53.20 5.11 -10.09
N VAL A 44 53.81 3.94 -10.30
CA VAL A 44 55.03 3.55 -9.56
C VAL A 44 56.15 4.49 -9.98
N VAL A 45 56.76 5.20 -9.03
CA VAL A 45 57.90 6.10 -9.30
C VAL A 45 59.22 5.54 -8.78
N LYS A 46 59.18 4.73 -7.71
CA LYS A 46 60.37 4.17 -7.08
C LYS A 46 60.08 2.84 -6.42
N VAL A 47 61.00 1.89 -6.57
CA VAL A 47 60.97 0.58 -5.91
C VAL A 47 62.27 0.43 -5.12
N SER A 48 62.18 0.30 -3.80
CA SER A 48 63.32 0.22 -2.88
C SER A 48 63.38 -1.16 -2.22
N LEU A 49 64.55 -1.80 -2.26
CA LEU A 49 64.81 -3.02 -1.51
C LEU A 49 65.21 -2.64 -0.07
N MET A 50 64.34 -2.97 0.89
CA MET A 50 64.46 -2.56 2.29
C MET A 50 64.90 -3.74 3.17
N LYS A 51 65.77 -3.46 4.14
CA LYS A 51 66.20 -4.42 5.17
C LYS A 51 65.95 -3.86 6.56
N ASN A 52 65.29 -4.62 7.44
CA ASN A 52 65.20 -4.26 8.85
C ASN A 52 66.50 -4.63 9.58
N VAL A 53 67.20 -3.61 10.10
CA VAL A 53 68.47 -3.78 10.84
C VAL A 53 68.31 -3.79 12.35
N LYS A 54 67.10 -3.49 12.88
CA LYS A 54 66.81 -3.55 14.33
C LYS A 54 66.45 -4.96 14.78
N THR A 55 65.76 -5.73 13.94
CA THR A 55 65.33 -7.09 14.30
C THR A 55 66.42 -8.12 14.02
N LYS A 56 66.58 -9.11 14.93
CA LYS A 56 67.48 -10.26 14.70
C LYS A 56 67.07 -11.08 13.48
N SER A 57 65.77 -11.06 13.11
CA SER A 57 65.22 -11.73 11.94
C SER A 57 65.64 -11.11 10.60
N ARG A 58 66.24 -9.90 10.60
CA ARG A 58 66.86 -9.25 9.42
C ARG A 58 65.93 -9.20 8.18
N HIS A 59 64.62 -9.11 8.41
CA HIS A 59 63.58 -9.22 7.38
C HIS A 59 63.82 -8.26 6.23
N GLU A 60 63.60 -8.73 5.00
CA GLU A 60 63.67 -7.95 3.77
C GLU A 60 62.30 -7.87 3.12
N SER A 61 62.01 -6.69 2.58
CA SER A 61 60.73 -6.31 2.02
C SER A 61 60.94 -5.38 0.83
N LEU A 62 60.05 -5.41 -0.15
CA LEU A 62 60.06 -4.46 -1.24
C LEU A 62 59.13 -3.28 -0.93
N LEU A 63 59.66 -2.06 -0.90
CA LEU A 63 58.89 -0.83 -0.72
C LEU A 63 58.65 -0.19 -2.09
N VAL A 64 57.39 -0.02 -2.45
CA VAL A 64 56.94 0.66 -3.67
C VAL A 64 56.41 2.04 -3.29
N GLU A 65 57.02 3.09 -3.84
CA GLU A 65 56.47 4.46 -3.83
C GLU A 65 55.61 4.64 -5.07
N LEU A 66 54.33 4.92 -4.83
CA LEU A 66 53.36 5.35 -5.83
C LEU A 66 53.19 6.86 -5.72
N ARG A 67 52.85 7.51 -6.84
CA ARG A 67 52.33 8.87 -6.81
C ARG A 67 51.05 8.98 -7.63
N ASP A 68 50.09 9.69 -7.05
CA ASP A 68 48.84 10.05 -7.70
C ASP A 68 49.02 11.27 -8.65
N PRO A 69 47.98 11.66 -9.41
CA PRO A 69 48.04 12.83 -10.30
C PRO A 69 48.19 14.17 -9.57
N ASN A 70 47.81 14.24 -8.30
CA ASN A 70 47.94 15.43 -7.47
C ASN A 70 49.34 15.57 -6.85
N GLY A 71 50.20 14.56 -7.03
CA GLY A 71 51.54 14.49 -6.43
C GLY A 71 51.56 13.91 -5.00
N GLY A 72 50.42 13.43 -4.49
CA GLY A 72 50.34 12.66 -3.25
C GLY A 72 51.12 11.35 -3.39
N ALA A 73 51.88 11.00 -2.35
CA ALA A 73 52.69 9.78 -2.32
C ALA A 73 52.00 8.70 -1.48
N HIS A 74 51.99 7.47 -1.99
CA HIS A 74 51.49 6.29 -1.28
C HIS A 74 52.57 5.22 -1.24
N TYR A 75 52.60 4.42 -0.17
CA TYR A 75 53.69 3.47 0.06
C TYR A 75 53.16 2.08 0.36
N LEU A 76 53.59 1.11 -0.46
CA LEU A 76 53.21 -0.29 -0.33
C LEU A 76 54.44 -1.14 -0.01
N TYR A 77 54.30 -2.00 0.99
CA TYR A 77 55.29 -3.02 1.34
C TYR A 77 54.81 -4.38 0.82
N PHE A 78 55.65 -5.06 0.04
CA PHE A 78 55.48 -6.46 -0.33
C PHE A 78 56.42 -7.31 0.53
N GLU A 79 55.84 -8.24 1.29
CA GLU A 79 56.51 -8.94 2.39
C GLU A 79 56.17 -10.44 2.40
N ARG A 80 57.19 -11.29 2.52
CA ARG A 80 57.06 -12.74 2.69
C ARG A 80 57.42 -13.16 4.11
N ALA A 81 56.45 -13.65 4.88
CA ALA A 81 56.66 -14.26 6.19
C ALA A 81 56.56 -15.80 6.14
N ARG A 82 56.99 -16.48 7.21
CA ARG A 82 56.55 -17.84 7.51
C ARG A 82 55.19 -17.75 8.21
N ASP A 83 54.19 -18.50 7.78
CA ASP A 83 52.90 -18.51 8.47
C ASP A 83 53.07 -18.99 9.92
N ALA A 84 52.67 -18.13 10.87
CA ALA A 84 52.72 -18.41 12.30
C ALA A 84 51.69 -19.45 12.74
N ASN A 85 50.67 -19.73 11.92
CA ASN A 85 49.56 -20.63 12.24
C ASN A 85 49.82 -22.09 11.81
N ASP A 86 50.79 -22.33 10.92
CA ASP A 86 51.14 -23.66 10.39
C ASP A 86 51.51 -24.66 11.51
N GLY A 87 52.13 -24.16 12.58
CA GLY A 87 52.42 -24.94 13.80
C GLY A 87 51.25 -25.15 14.76
N LYS A 88 50.18 -24.35 14.69
CA LYS A 88 49.02 -24.42 15.61
C LYS A 88 47.89 -25.32 15.12
N ARG A 89 47.79 -25.57 13.81
CA ARG A 89 46.68 -26.36 13.22
C ARG A 89 46.82 -27.89 13.32
N ARG A 90 47.93 -28.42 13.84
CA ARG A 90 48.26 -29.86 13.78
C ARG A 90 47.94 -30.70 15.02
N SER A 91 47.37 -30.16 16.10
CA SER A 91 47.14 -30.90 17.35
C SER A 91 45.68 -30.99 17.85
N SER A 92 44.73 -30.25 17.26
CA SER A 92 43.30 -30.45 17.55
C SER A 92 42.70 -31.52 16.63
N GLY A 93 42.97 -32.79 16.94
CA GLY A 93 42.15 -33.90 16.40
C GLY A 93 40.68 -33.73 16.81
N PRO A 94 39.72 -34.37 16.12
CA PRO A 94 38.32 -34.26 16.47
C PRO A 94 38.08 -34.84 17.87
N VAL A 95 37.85 -33.97 18.85
CA VAL A 95 37.34 -34.36 20.17
C VAL A 95 35.95 -34.95 19.92
N GLN A 96 35.81 -36.26 20.11
CA GLN A 96 34.49 -36.90 20.07
C GLN A 96 33.61 -36.23 21.13
N PRO A 97 32.36 -35.84 20.79
CA PRO A 97 31.43 -35.38 21.81
C PRO A 97 31.13 -36.53 22.78
N PRO A 98 31.13 -36.30 24.10
CA PRO A 98 30.68 -37.32 25.05
C PRO A 98 29.19 -37.58 24.86
N SER A 99 28.82 -38.84 24.70
CA SER A 99 27.43 -39.27 24.64
C SER A 99 26.75 -39.18 26.01
N ASP A 100 25.50 -38.73 25.98
CA ASP A 100 24.40 -38.98 26.92
C ASP A 100 24.58 -38.69 28.42
N THR A 101 23.66 -37.87 28.97
CA THR A 101 22.77 -38.27 30.08
C THR A 101 21.60 -37.27 30.17
N GLU A 102 20.38 -37.79 30.36
CA GLU A 102 19.14 -37.02 30.50
C GLU A 102 19.05 -36.29 31.85
N GLN A 103 18.32 -35.16 31.92
CA GLN A 103 17.46 -34.89 33.09
C GLN A 103 16.35 -33.87 32.81
N LEU A 104 15.17 -34.13 33.39
CA LEU A 104 13.92 -33.38 33.22
C LEU A 104 13.66 -32.43 34.39
N SER A 105 13.14 -31.23 34.11
CA SER A 105 12.16 -30.45 34.93
C SER A 105 12.05 -29.01 34.41
N ALA A 106 11.02 -28.18 34.65
CA ALA A 106 9.56 -28.33 34.80
C ALA A 106 8.97 -26.95 35.22
N GLY A 107 8.85 -25.99 34.28
CA GLY A 107 7.96 -24.80 34.36
C GLY A 107 8.21 -23.72 35.46
N PRO A 108 7.30 -22.73 35.63
CA PRO A 108 6.45 -22.11 34.60
C PRO A 108 6.19 -20.57 34.73
N THR A 109 5.86 -19.90 33.60
CA THR A 109 4.87 -18.77 33.45
C THR A 109 5.16 -17.34 34.06
N PRO A 110 4.36 -16.26 33.77
CA PRO A 110 3.87 -15.74 32.46
C PRO A 110 3.75 -14.16 32.34
N HIS A 111 3.04 -13.69 31.30
CA HIS A 111 2.43 -12.34 31.04
C HIS A 111 3.30 -11.21 30.41
N SER A 112 2.80 -10.19 29.68
CA SER A 112 1.62 -9.95 28.80
C SER A 112 1.74 -8.48 28.24
N GLY A 113 1.11 -7.94 27.17
CA GLY A 113 0.21 -8.45 26.10
C GLY A 113 0.78 -8.14 24.69
N TYR A 114 0.06 -7.92 23.57
CA TYR A 114 -1.36 -7.71 23.23
C TYR A 114 -1.95 -6.31 23.57
N THR A 115 -2.65 -5.56 22.69
CA THR A 115 -3.47 -5.89 21.47
C THR A 115 -3.29 -4.88 20.28
N PRO A 116 -4.20 -4.65 19.29
CA PRO A 116 -4.04 -5.16 17.90
C PRO A 116 -4.26 -4.11 16.75
N SER A 117 -4.20 -4.52 15.46
CA SER A 117 -5.27 -4.21 14.44
C SER A 117 -5.01 -4.76 13.00
N VAL A 118 -5.85 -5.71 12.59
CA VAL A 118 -6.56 -5.84 11.28
C VAL A 118 -5.84 -5.74 9.90
N SER A 119 -5.69 -6.92 9.25
CA SER A 119 -6.06 -7.27 7.84
C SER A 119 -5.43 -6.50 6.64
N SER A 120 -4.90 -7.14 5.58
CA SER A 120 -5.65 -8.12 4.77
C SER A 120 -4.85 -8.91 3.69
N ARG A 121 -5.38 -10.11 3.37
CA ARG A 121 -5.36 -10.91 2.12
C ARG A 121 -4.12 -10.97 1.18
N LYS A 122 -3.61 -12.22 1.08
CA LYS A 122 -3.27 -12.99 -0.15
C LYS A 122 -2.26 -12.42 -1.18
N LYS A 123 -1.15 -13.14 -1.36
CA LYS A 123 -0.96 -14.08 -2.52
C LYS A 123 0.31 -14.93 -2.37
N ASN A 124 0.28 -16.13 -2.97
CA ASN A 124 1.41 -17.07 -2.98
C ASN A 124 2.61 -16.50 -3.76
N ARG A 125 3.82 -16.54 -3.15
CA ARG A 125 5.09 -16.37 -3.87
C ARG A 125 6.21 -17.22 -3.25
N ARG A 126 6.03 -18.55 -3.25
CA ARG A 126 7.12 -19.51 -3.04
C ARG A 126 7.78 -19.86 -4.38
N GLN A 127 9.07 -20.23 -4.33
CA GLN A 127 9.92 -20.68 -5.45
C GLN A 127 10.25 -19.64 -6.55
N LYS A 128 11.35 -18.90 -6.36
CA LYS A 128 12.36 -18.54 -7.39
C LYS A 128 13.53 -17.75 -6.76
N SER A 129 14.46 -18.45 -6.10
CA SER A 129 15.69 -17.83 -5.54
C SER A 129 16.83 -18.83 -5.28
N LEU A 130 16.90 -19.94 -6.02
CA LEU A 130 17.81 -21.07 -5.73
C LEU A 130 18.58 -21.63 -6.94
N LEU A 131 18.67 -20.86 -8.04
CA LEU A 131 19.37 -21.26 -9.28
C LEU A 131 20.17 -20.08 -9.88
N ARG A 132 21.05 -19.46 -9.09
CA ARG A 132 22.04 -18.48 -9.60
C ARG A 132 23.35 -18.49 -8.81
N ARG A 133 23.81 -19.68 -8.39
CA ARG A 133 25.04 -19.85 -7.59
C ARG A 133 25.73 -21.22 -7.77
N GLN A 134 25.66 -21.79 -8.97
CA GLN A 134 26.25 -23.11 -9.30
C GLN A 134 27.01 -23.15 -10.65
N SER A 135 27.26 -22.01 -11.30
CA SER A 135 27.88 -21.95 -12.64
C SER A 135 29.34 -21.49 -12.67
N GLU A 136 30.01 -21.37 -11.52
CA GLU A 136 31.39 -20.82 -11.41
C GLU A 136 32.39 -21.78 -10.73
N LEU A 137 32.06 -23.07 -10.56
CA LEU A 137 32.90 -24.06 -9.87
C LEU A 137 33.38 -25.23 -10.76
N LEU A 138 33.54 -24.99 -12.07
CA LEU A 138 33.97 -26.02 -13.03
C LEU A 138 35.03 -25.49 -14.02
N LEU A 139 36.16 -24.98 -13.51
CA LEU A 139 37.34 -24.66 -14.34
C LEU A 139 38.71 -24.93 -13.67
N ASP A 140 38.77 -25.16 -12.34
CA ASP A 140 40.03 -25.38 -11.60
C ASP A 140 40.38 -26.86 -11.32
N GLN A 141 39.89 -27.81 -12.14
CA GLN A 141 40.14 -29.26 -11.94
C GLN A 141 40.85 -29.98 -13.10
N THR A 142 41.75 -29.30 -13.79
CA THR A 142 42.76 -29.93 -14.66
C THR A 142 44.11 -29.22 -14.56
N ILE A 143 45.01 -29.76 -13.72
CA ILE A 143 46.49 -29.78 -13.75
C ILE A 143 46.94 -30.10 -12.30
N SER A 144 46.81 -31.38 -11.90
CA SER A 144 47.38 -31.93 -10.65
C SER A 144 47.29 -33.46 -10.66
N SER A 145 47.86 -34.08 -11.70
CA SER A 145 47.98 -35.54 -11.80
C SER A 145 49.07 -35.91 -12.81
N LEU A 146 50.32 -35.98 -12.34
CA LEU A 146 51.42 -36.80 -12.89
C LEU A 146 52.70 -36.54 -12.08
N SER A 147 52.92 -37.31 -11.00
CA SER A 147 54.25 -37.58 -10.40
C SER A 147 54.16 -38.61 -9.26
N THR A 148 54.17 -39.88 -9.66
CA THR A 148 54.55 -41.04 -8.84
C THR A 148 55.63 -41.78 -9.65
N ALA A 149 56.72 -42.32 -9.10
CA ALA A 149 56.98 -42.66 -7.69
C ALA A 149 58.49 -42.70 -7.34
N SER A 150 58.75 -42.94 -6.05
CA SER A 150 59.90 -43.69 -5.51
C SER A 150 61.32 -43.09 -5.57
N SER A 151 61.81 -42.68 -4.40
CA SER A 151 62.92 -43.39 -3.74
C SER A 151 62.96 -43.10 -2.24
N SER A 152 62.98 -44.16 -1.43
CA SER A 152 62.93 -44.10 0.03
C SER A 152 64.33 -44.00 0.61
N ALA A 153 64.67 -42.87 1.24
CA ALA A 153 65.86 -42.74 2.09
C ALA A 153 65.49 -41.97 3.36
N SER A 154 65.31 -42.70 4.46
CA SER A 154 64.91 -42.16 5.77
C SER A 154 66.06 -41.41 6.44
N GLN A 155 66.12 -40.09 6.24
CA GLN A 155 66.84 -39.18 7.13
C GLN A 155 65.83 -38.33 7.90
N SER A 156 65.58 -38.72 9.16
CA SER A 156 64.73 -37.98 10.10
C SER A 156 65.47 -36.75 10.65
N VAL A 157 65.85 -35.81 9.78
CA VAL A 157 66.30 -34.48 10.19
C VAL A 157 65.05 -33.63 10.44
N SER A 158 65.01 -32.92 11.57
CA SER A 158 63.78 -32.31 12.09
C SER A 158 63.19 -31.23 11.16
N ASP A 159 62.15 -31.59 10.39
CA ASP A 159 61.42 -30.80 9.36
C ASP A 159 60.79 -29.48 9.87
N SER A 160 61.04 -29.14 11.14
CA SER A 160 60.66 -27.93 11.86
C SER A 160 61.08 -26.60 11.23
N SER A 161 62.03 -26.59 10.28
CA SER A 161 62.48 -25.38 9.59
C SER A 161 61.63 -24.99 8.38
N MET A 162 60.75 -25.88 7.90
CA MET A 162 59.87 -25.62 6.77
C MET A 162 58.48 -25.20 7.24
N GLY A 163 57.88 -24.25 6.52
CA GLY A 163 56.49 -23.86 6.72
C GLY A 163 55.93 -23.19 5.48
N THR A 164 54.62 -23.01 5.45
CA THR A 164 53.92 -22.30 4.38
C THR A 164 54.39 -20.84 4.33
N ALA A 165 54.69 -20.34 3.13
CA ALA A 165 54.96 -18.92 2.93
C ALA A 165 53.66 -18.11 3.02
N CYS A 166 53.71 -16.97 3.69
CA CYS A 166 52.60 -16.03 3.77
C CYS A 166 53.06 -14.72 3.14
N ASP A 167 52.58 -14.44 1.94
CA ASP A 167 52.89 -13.23 1.19
C ASP A 167 51.79 -12.19 1.42
N THR A 168 52.21 -10.98 1.79
CA THR A 168 51.32 -9.92 2.24
C THR A 168 51.68 -8.58 1.60
N VAL A 169 50.67 -7.72 1.47
CA VAL A 169 50.83 -6.33 1.06
C VAL A 169 50.38 -5.44 2.20
N THR A 170 51.20 -4.45 2.57
CA THR A 170 50.88 -3.50 3.64
C THR A 170 50.97 -2.06 3.14
N CYS A 171 49.88 -1.32 3.19
CA CYS A 171 49.85 0.12 2.91
C CYS A 171 50.28 0.91 4.16
N VAL A 172 51.23 1.83 4.01
CA VAL A 172 51.70 2.72 5.10
C VAL A 172 51.71 4.19 4.66
N PRO A 173 51.46 5.16 5.57
CA PRO A 173 51.40 6.57 5.21
C PRO A 173 52.77 7.22 4.93
N ASP A 174 53.79 6.92 5.76
CA ASP A 174 55.04 7.71 5.78
C ASP A 174 56.23 7.06 5.04
N GLY A 175 55.98 5.95 4.33
CA GLY A 175 56.99 5.21 3.55
C GLY A 175 58.18 4.66 4.33
N ARG A 176 58.11 4.64 5.66
CA ARG A 176 59.22 4.22 6.54
C ARG A 176 58.69 3.50 7.77
N ARG A 177 59.31 2.36 8.11
CA ARG A 177 59.09 1.69 9.39
C ARG A 177 60.34 1.73 10.26
N SER A 178 60.14 1.55 11.58
CA SER A 178 61.19 1.68 12.57
C SER A 178 62.29 0.62 12.39
N GLY A 179 63.49 1.06 12.01
CA GLY A 179 64.65 0.19 11.87
C GLY A 179 64.95 -0.32 10.48
N GLU A 180 64.21 0.10 9.46
CA GLU A 180 64.51 -0.24 8.08
C GLU A 180 65.55 0.68 7.46
N LYS A 181 66.29 0.12 6.51
CA LYS A 181 67.26 0.82 5.67
C LYS A 181 67.08 0.35 4.22
N CYS A 182 67.02 1.30 3.31
CA CYS A 182 67.12 1.02 1.88
C CYS A 182 68.54 0.54 1.56
N MET A 183 68.65 -0.53 0.76
CA MET A 183 69.92 -1.07 0.29
C MET A 183 70.25 -0.59 -1.13
N CYS A 184 69.24 -0.65 -2.01
CA CYS A 184 69.25 -0.18 -3.39
C CYS A 184 67.83 0.16 -3.83
N TRP A 185 67.70 0.92 -4.92
CA TRP A 185 66.40 1.24 -5.51
C TRP A 185 66.46 1.34 -7.02
N LEU A 186 65.29 1.11 -7.62
CA LEU A 186 64.97 1.40 -9.01
C LEU A 186 64.14 2.68 -9.05
N GLU A 187 64.51 3.64 -9.88
CA GLU A 187 63.72 4.85 -10.16
C GLU A 187 63.16 4.81 -11.58
N PHE A 188 61.85 5.07 -11.68
CA PHE A 188 61.08 5.01 -12.92
C PHE A 188 60.76 6.44 -13.35
N GLU A 189 61.40 6.92 -14.43
CA GLU A 189 61.43 8.35 -14.76
C GLU A 189 60.04 8.94 -15.07
N ARG A 190 59.57 9.83 -14.18
CA ARG A 190 59.10 11.19 -14.51
C ARG A 190 58.24 11.37 -15.77
N GLU A 191 58.91 11.74 -16.86
CA GLU A 191 58.40 12.06 -18.21
C GLU A 191 59.61 12.58 -18.99
N GLY A 192 59.73 12.26 -20.28
CA GLY A 192 60.83 12.80 -21.10
C GLY A 192 60.98 12.11 -22.46
N THR A 193 60.96 10.78 -22.48
CA THR A 193 60.89 10.01 -23.72
C THR A 193 59.44 9.88 -24.16
N GLY A 194 59.04 10.69 -25.14
CA GLY A 194 57.69 10.64 -25.71
C GLY A 194 57.35 9.24 -26.22
N ASN A 195 56.07 8.86 -26.12
CA ASN A 195 55.54 7.53 -26.45
C ASN A 195 56.16 6.93 -27.73
N VAL A 196 57.20 6.11 -27.58
CA VAL A 196 57.77 5.33 -28.69
C VAL A 196 56.79 4.18 -28.96
N PRO A 197 56.13 4.14 -30.13
CA PRO A 197 55.14 3.11 -30.41
C PRO A 197 55.77 1.72 -30.33
N GLY A 198 55.22 0.85 -29.48
CA GLY A 198 55.69 -0.52 -29.30
C GLY A 198 56.67 -0.76 -28.15
N VAL A 199 57.12 0.27 -27.42
CA VAL A 199 57.83 0.05 -26.14
C VAL A 199 56.78 -0.18 -25.04
N PRO A 200 56.76 -1.34 -24.34
CA PRO A 200 55.83 -1.56 -23.23
C PRO A 200 56.09 -0.53 -22.12
N HIS A 201 55.01 -0.10 -21.45
CA HIS A 201 54.99 1.02 -20.49
C HIS A 201 56.31 1.22 -19.72
N ALA A 202 56.87 2.44 -19.82
CA ALA A 202 58.14 2.81 -19.18
C ALA A 202 58.14 2.73 -17.63
N ARG A 203 56.99 2.43 -17.01
CA ARG A 203 56.86 2.17 -15.57
C ARG A 203 55.95 0.96 -15.33
N PRO A 204 56.19 0.17 -14.27
CA PRO A 204 55.22 -0.78 -13.77
C PRO A 204 53.99 -0.06 -13.21
N SER A 205 52.83 -0.69 -13.36
CA SER A 205 51.68 -0.42 -12.53
C SER A 205 51.79 -1.16 -11.19
N VAL A 206 50.94 -0.79 -10.23
CA VAL A 206 50.82 -1.52 -8.95
C VAL A 206 50.44 -2.98 -9.18
N TYR A 207 49.56 -3.21 -10.16
CA TYR A 207 49.14 -4.53 -10.59
C TYR A 207 50.30 -5.38 -11.10
N ASP A 208 51.19 -4.81 -11.92
CA ASP A 208 52.32 -5.54 -12.48
C ASP A 208 53.24 -6.07 -11.35
N ILE A 209 53.50 -5.26 -10.32
CA ILE A 209 54.30 -5.67 -9.14
C ILE A 209 53.58 -6.76 -8.34
N ALA A 210 52.28 -6.59 -8.08
CA ALA A 210 51.49 -7.57 -7.33
C ALA A 210 51.37 -8.92 -8.07
N LEU A 211 51.26 -8.89 -9.40
CA LEU A 211 51.18 -10.08 -10.24
C LEU A 211 52.51 -10.85 -10.26
N ILE A 212 53.64 -10.14 -10.42
CA ILE A 212 54.97 -10.79 -10.33
C ILE A 212 55.16 -11.38 -8.92
N ALA A 213 54.76 -10.67 -7.87
CA ALA A 213 54.82 -11.18 -6.50
C ALA A 213 53.99 -12.46 -6.30
N ASP A 214 52.83 -12.58 -6.94
CA ASP A 214 51.96 -13.77 -6.86
C ASP A 214 52.52 -14.96 -7.65
N ILE A 215 53.14 -14.71 -8.81
CA ILE A 215 53.90 -15.74 -9.54
C ILE A 215 55.03 -16.29 -8.66
N LEU A 216 55.78 -15.41 -7.98
CA LEU A 216 56.80 -15.79 -6.99
C LEU A 216 56.24 -16.49 -5.75
N SER A 217 54.98 -16.24 -5.40
CA SER A 217 54.23 -16.99 -4.39
C SER A 217 53.99 -18.42 -4.81
N LYS A 218 53.50 -18.61 -6.03
CA LYS A 218 53.16 -19.91 -6.63
C LYS A 218 54.36 -20.77 -6.96
N GLU A 219 55.47 -20.18 -7.44
CA GLU A 219 56.72 -20.90 -7.71
C GLU A 219 57.45 -21.34 -6.43
N ALA A 220 57.31 -20.57 -5.34
CA ALA A 220 58.00 -20.83 -4.08
C ALA A 220 57.05 -20.76 -2.85
N PRO A 221 56.04 -21.65 -2.76
CA PRO A 221 54.98 -21.58 -1.74
C PRO A 221 55.43 -21.99 -0.33
N ARG A 222 56.66 -22.48 -0.19
CA ARG A 222 57.27 -22.86 1.09
C ARG A 222 58.33 -21.85 1.50
N TYR A 223 58.25 -21.41 2.75
CA TYR A 223 59.26 -20.58 3.40
C TYR A 223 60.45 -21.46 3.82
N HIS A 224 61.54 -21.41 3.06
CA HIS A 224 62.79 -22.09 3.38
C HIS A 224 63.84 -21.07 3.79
N LEU A 225 64.24 -21.07 5.08
CA LEU A 225 65.11 -20.05 5.70
C LEU A 225 66.43 -19.75 4.94
N PHE A 226 66.97 -20.72 4.18
CA PHE A 226 68.22 -20.58 3.42
C PHE A 226 68.05 -20.69 1.90
N LYS A 227 66.81 -20.77 1.39
CA LYS A 227 66.50 -20.87 -0.05
C LYS A 227 65.42 -19.87 -0.42
N SER A 228 64.15 -20.24 -0.36
CA SER A 228 62.99 -19.39 -0.63
C SER A 228 62.45 -18.72 0.64
N ASN A 229 63.09 -17.64 1.06
CA ASN A 229 62.75 -16.83 2.24
C ASN A 229 62.35 -15.40 1.84
N CYS A 230 62.26 -14.47 2.79
CA CYS A 230 61.97 -13.06 2.50
C CYS A 230 63.03 -12.36 1.64
N TYR A 231 64.31 -12.71 1.81
CA TYR A 231 65.44 -12.13 1.07
C TYR A 231 65.37 -12.53 -0.41
N HIS A 232 65.15 -13.82 -0.67
CA HIS A 232 64.92 -14.36 -2.01
C HIS A 232 63.69 -13.75 -2.66
N PHE A 233 62.56 -13.66 -1.95
CA PHE A 233 61.33 -13.08 -2.50
C PHE A 233 61.51 -11.60 -2.89
N ALA A 234 62.01 -10.76 -1.99
CA ALA A 234 62.17 -9.34 -2.26
C ALA A 234 63.28 -9.06 -3.29
N GLY A 235 64.38 -9.82 -3.26
CA GLY A 235 65.49 -9.72 -4.22
C GLY A 235 65.10 -10.16 -5.63
N LEU A 236 64.40 -11.29 -5.77
CA LEU A 236 63.96 -11.80 -7.07
C LEU A 236 62.84 -10.95 -7.68
N LEU A 237 61.95 -10.39 -6.86
CA LEU A 237 60.96 -9.40 -7.32
C LEU A 237 61.65 -8.11 -7.82
N TYR A 238 62.68 -7.63 -7.12
CA TYR A 238 63.50 -6.50 -7.54
C TYR A 238 64.25 -6.76 -8.85
N ASP A 239 64.93 -7.92 -8.98
CA ASP A 239 65.67 -8.31 -10.18
C ASP A 239 64.74 -8.42 -11.41
N THR A 240 63.56 -9.03 -11.24
CA THR A 240 62.55 -9.15 -12.30
C THR A 240 62.08 -7.78 -12.76
N LEU A 241 61.77 -6.85 -11.85
CA LEU A 241 61.39 -5.48 -12.20
C LEU A 241 62.52 -4.72 -12.90
N ASN A 242 63.77 -4.88 -12.45
CA ASN A 242 64.94 -4.28 -13.08
C ASN A 242 65.11 -4.80 -14.52
N LYS A 243 65.03 -6.13 -14.73
CA LYS A 243 65.16 -6.76 -16.05
C LYS A 243 64.00 -6.43 -17.01
N LEU A 244 62.78 -6.29 -16.49
CA LEU A 244 61.57 -6.10 -17.28
C LEU A 244 61.37 -4.66 -17.76
N TYR A 245 61.71 -3.67 -16.94
CA TYR A 245 61.48 -2.24 -17.21
C TYR A 245 62.76 -1.45 -17.50
N ASN A 246 63.95 -2.03 -17.27
CA ASN A 246 65.26 -1.38 -17.40
C ASN A 246 65.34 0.05 -16.79
N PRO A 247 64.92 0.23 -15.52
CA PRO A 247 64.89 1.54 -14.86
C PRO A 247 66.29 2.03 -14.43
N SER A 248 66.36 3.27 -13.96
CA SER A 248 67.56 3.85 -13.38
C SER A 248 67.87 3.20 -12.02
N GLU A 249 68.81 2.25 -12.00
CA GLU A 249 69.24 1.57 -10.77
C GLU A 249 70.28 2.40 -10.00
N THR A 250 70.02 2.66 -8.72
CA THR A 250 70.99 3.28 -7.79
C THR A 250 71.25 2.39 -6.59
N ILE A 251 72.53 2.19 -6.28
CA ILE A 251 72.99 1.27 -5.24
C ILE A 251 73.87 2.04 -4.27
N LEU A 252 73.39 2.21 -3.04
CA LEU A 252 73.95 3.18 -2.06
C LEU A 252 75.42 2.94 -1.73
N GLU A 253 75.79 1.69 -1.44
CA GLU A 253 77.15 1.32 -1.02
C GLU A 253 77.45 -0.14 -1.44
N LYS A 254 78.19 -0.34 -2.55
CA LYS A 254 78.70 -1.66 -2.96
C LYS A 254 80.04 -1.96 -2.26
N LEU A 255 80.04 -2.95 -1.37
CA LEU A 255 81.25 -3.62 -0.87
C LEU A 255 81.12 -5.14 -1.10
N ASN A 256 81.51 -5.61 -2.28
CA ASN A 256 81.73 -7.03 -2.63
C ASN A 256 80.73 -8.03 -2.00
N GLY A 257 79.44 -7.91 -2.35
CA GLY A 257 78.37 -8.80 -1.89
C GLY A 257 77.91 -8.60 -0.43
N LYS A 258 78.39 -7.56 0.26
CA LYS A 258 78.02 -7.23 1.65
C LYS A 258 77.55 -5.78 1.76
N TRP A 259 76.30 -5.57 2.17
CA TRP A 259 75.84 -4.25 2.59
C TRP A 259 76.05 -4.12 4.10
N LYS A 260 76.93 -3.21 4.55
CA LYS A 260 77.25 -2.94 5.97
C LYS A 260 77.43 -4.20 6.84
N ARG A 261 78.18 -5.19 6.33
CA ARG A 261 78.47 -6.53 6.89
C ARG A 261 77.33 -7.58 6.80
N PHE A 262 76.16 -7.22 6.30
CA PHE A 262 75.07 -8.18 6.07
C PHE A 262 75.24 -8.85 4.70
N PRO A 263 74.95 -10.17 4.59
CA PRO A 263 74.81 -10.78 3.28
C PRO A 263 73.63 -10.10 2.56
N LEU A 264 73.86 -9.77 1.30
CA LEU A 264 72.80 -9.45 0.34
C LEU A 264 72.24 -10.75 -0.22
N TYR A 265 71.01 -10.69 -0.72
CA TYR A 265 70.49 -11.71 -1.62
C TYR A 265 71.46 -11.89 -2.81
N ALA A 266 71.75 -13.14 -3.16
CA ALA A 266 72.57 -13.48 -4.32
C ALA A 266 71.65 -13.52 -5.53
N LYS A 267 71.99 -12.75 -6.58
CA LYS A 267 71.22 -12.69 -7.82
C LYS A 267 70.97 -14.10 -8.39
N ASP A 268 69.70 -14.44 -8.57
CA ASP A 268 69.30 -15.71 -9.16
C ASP A 268 69.78 -15.85 -10.63
N PRO A 269 69.87 -17.09 -11.14
CA PRO A 269 70.22 -17.35 -12.54
C PRO A 269 69.29 -16.59 -13.50
N GLU A 270 69.83 -16.06 -14.59
CA GLU A 270 69.03 -15.30 -15.58
C GLU A 270 67.87 -16.12 -16.17
N GLN A 271 68.01 -17.45 -16.22
CA GLN A 271 66.96 -18.38 -16.64
C GLN A 271 65.75 -18.38 -15.69
N THR A 272 65.97 -18.26 -14.37
CA THR A 272 64.88 -18.15 -13.38
C THR A 272 64.10 -16.86 -13.62
N ILE A 273 64.81 -15.73 -13.74
CA ILE A 273 64.22 -14.41 -13.99
C ILE A 273 63.45 -14.40 -15.33
N ALA A 274 63.99 -15.03 -16.38
CA ALA A 274 63.31 -15.16 -17.67
C ALA A 274 61.99 -15.95 -17.56
N SER A 275 61.98 -17.09 -16.85
CA SER A 275 60.78 -17.90 -16.62
C SER A 275 59.66 -17.10 -15.93
N ILE A 276 60.00 -16.30 -14.91
CA ILE A 276 59.05 -15.45 -14.20
C ILE A 276 58.51 -14.34 -15.11
N ILE A 277 59.36 -13.75 -15.96
CA ILE A 277 58.94 -12.73 -16.94
C ILE A 277 57.95 -13.30 -17.96
N ASP A 278 58.15 -14.54 -18.42
CA ASP A 278 57.25 -15.18 -19.38
C ASP A 278 55.91 -15.57 -18.72
N HIS A 279 55.93 -16.16 -17.52
CA HIS A 279 54.72 -16.36 -16.70
C HIS A 279 53.96 -15.05 -16.47
N TYR A 280 54.68 -13.95 -16.23
CA TYR A 280 54.09 -12.62 -16.05
C TYR A 280 53.45 -12.10 -17.34
N ARG A 281 54.09 -12.24 -18.50
CA ARG A 281 53.53 -11.83 -19.81
C ARG A 281 52.23 -12.55 -20.11
N ASP A 282 52.19 -13.86 -19.87
CA ASP A 282 51.00 -14.68 -20.09
C ASP A 282 49.87 -14.27 -19.12
N ALA A 283 50.16 -14.19 -17.82
CA ALA A 283 49.18 -13.81 -16.81
C ALA A 283 48.64 -12.38 -17.01
N ARG A 284 49.50 -11.44 -17.43
CA ARG A 284 49.12 -10.06 -17.76
C ARG A 284 48.22 -10.00 -19.00
N THR A 285 48.51 -10.82 -20.01
CA THR A 285 47.66 -10.94 -21.21
C THR A 285 46.28 -11.48 -20.84
N GLN A 286 46.22 -12.56 -20.08
CA GLN A 286 44.96 -13.12 -19.56
C GLN A 286 44.17 -12.10 -18.73
N PHE A 287 44.85 -11.30 -17.90
CA PHE A 287 44.23 -10.23 -17.13
C PHE A 287 43.63 -9.13 -18.02
N HIS A 288 44.37 -8.62 -19.01
CA HIS A 288 43.82 -7.62 -19.94
C HIS A 288 42.59 -8.16 -20.68
N THR A 289 42.62 -9.39 -21.18
CA THR A 289 41.45 -10.05 -21.79
C THR A 289 40.29 -10.21 -20.81
N LYS A 290 40.56 -10.52 -19.52
CA LYS A 290 39.52 -10.61 -18.48
C LYS A 290 38.86 -9.24 -18.22
N ILE A 291 39.66 -8.17 -18.10
CA ILE A 291 39.15 -6.81 -17.90
C ILE A 291 38.34 -6.34 -19.11
N GLU A 292 38.85 -6.53 -20.34
CA GLU A 292 38.14 -6.21 -21.58
C GLU A 292 36.77 -6.93 -21.66
N ASN A 293 36.74 -8.22 -21.37
CA ASN A 293 35.49 -9.00 -21.31
C ASN A 293 34.52 -8.48 -20.25
N LEU A 294 34.99 -8.05 -19.08
CA LEU A 294 34.16 -7.43 -18.05
C LEU A 294 33.55 -6.10 -18.53
N HIS A 295 34.29 -5.29 -19.30
CA HIS A 295 33.75 -4.07 -19.91
C HIS A 295 32.70 -4.37 -20.96
N VAL A 296 32.97 -5.27 -21.90
CA VAL A 296 32.00 -5.69 -22.93
C VAL A 296 30.72 -6.24 -22.27
N ALA A 297 30.84 -7.03 -21.21
CA ALA A 297 29.70 -7.55 -20.45
C ALA A 297 28.92 -6.43 -19.72
N ARG A 298 29.60 -5.49 -19.08
CA ARG A 298 28.98 -4.35 -18.37
C ARG A 298 28.27 -3.41 -19.33
N ASP A 299 28.88 -3.07 -20.45
CA ASP A 299 28.32 -2.14 -21.43
C ASP A 299 27.20 -2.78 -22.25
N LYS A 300 27.20 -4.12 -22.39
CA LYS A 300 26.03 -4.89 -22.84
C LYS A 300 24.90 -4.84 -21.81
N ALA A 301 25.17 -5.15 -20.55
CA ALA A 301 24.16 -5.14 -19.49
C ALA A 301 23.55 -3.75 -19.24
N LYS A 302 24.34 -2.67 -19.44
CA LYS A 302 23.85 -1.29 -19.42
C LYS A 302 22.87 -1.02 -20.55
N ARG A 303 23.21 -1.35 -21.80
CA ARG A 303 22.30 -1.20 -22.96
C ARG A 303 21.02 -2.01 -22.78
N GLU A 304 21.11 -3.26 -22.35
CA GLU A 304 19.94 -4.11 -22.04
C GLU A 304 19.09 -3.55 -20.87
N ALA A 305 19.65 -2.72 -19.99
CA ALA A 305 18.89 -2.05 -18.94
C ALA A 305 18.23 -0.75 -19.42
N GLU A 306 18.90 0.02 -20.28
CA GLU A 306 18.37 1.21 -20.92
C GLU A 306 17.21 0.87 -21.86
N GLU A 307 17.35 -0.18 -22.68
CA GLU A 307 16.30 -0.71 -23.57
C GLU A 307 15.06 -1.14 -22.78
N ARG A 308 15.23 -1.95 -21.72
CA ARG A 308 14.11 -2.36 -20.84
C ARG A 308 13.45 -1.20 -20.10
N ALA A 309 14.18 -0.11 -19.83
CA ALA A 309 13.60 1.10 -19.24
C ALA A 309 12.76 1.86 -20.28
N GLN A 310 13.26 2.01 -21.51
CA GLN A 310 12.53 2.63 -22.62
C GLN A 310 11.24 1.86 -22.95
N GLU A 311 11.29 0.53 -23.05
CA GLU A 311 10.11 -0.31 -23.24
C GLU A 311 9.08 -0.20 -22.10
N ALA A 312 9.54 0.03 -20.87
CA ALA A 312 8.66 0.19 -19.71
C ALA A 312 7.98 1.57 -19.73
N ASP A 313 8.73 2.63 -20.05
CA ASP A 313 8.22 3.99 -20.20
C ASP A 313 7.23 4.11 -21.37
N GLU A 314 7.50 3.46 -22.51
CA GLU A 314 6.59 3.45 -23.65
C GLU A 314 5.28 2.72 -23.33
N ARG A 315 5.34 1.58 -22.63
CA ARG A 315 4.15 0.88 -22.14
C ARG A 315 3.35 1.73 -21.15
N ALA A 316 4.02 2.37 -20.19
CA ALA A 316 3.37 3.25 -19.22
C ALA A 316 2.67 4.44 -19.90
N ARG A 317 3.28 5.03 -20.93
CA ARG A 317 2.66 6.10 -21.75
C ARG A 317 1.47 5.59 -22.55
N SER A 318 1.56 4.39 -23.14
CA SER A 318 0.46 3.77 -23.88
C SER A 318 -0.74 3.44 -22.97
N GLU A 319 -0.48 2.91 -21.77
CA GLU A 319 -1.50 2.64 -20.76
C GLU A 319 -2.14 3.93 -20.23
N ALA A 320 -1.35 4.97 -19.95
CA ALA A 320 -1.86 6.29 -19.56
C ALA A 320 -2.77 6.90 -20.63
N HIS A 321 -2.34 6.90 -21.90
CA HIS A 321 -3.16 7.39 -23.01
C HIS A 321 -4.47 6.60 -23.14
N ARG A 322 -4.46 5.27 -22.94
CA ARG A 322 -5.69 4.46 -22.95
C ARG A 322 -6.61 4.86 -21.81
N ALA A 323 -6.09 4.98 -20.59
CA ALA A 323 -6.86 5.42 -19.42
C ALA A 323 -7.49 6.81 -19.62
N ASP A 324 -6.76 7.76 -20.20
CA ASP A 324 -7.28 9.09 -20.54
C ASP A 324 -8.40 9.02 -21.59
N THR A 325 -8.24 8.21 -22.64
CA THR A 325 -9.32 8.02 -23.64
C THR A 325 -10.55 7.34 -23.06
N GLU A 326 -10.40 6.35 -22.18
CA GLU A 326 -11.53 5.70 -21.49
C GLU A 326 -12.21 6.66 -20.51
N ALA A 327 -11.45 7.48 -19.79
CA ALA A 327 -11.98 8.50 -18.89
C ALA A 327 -12.77 9.58 -19.65
N GLN A 328 -12.27 10.02 -20.81
CA GLN A 328 -12.96 10.97 -21.67
C GLN A 328 -14.25 10.38 -22.25
N GLN A 329 -14.22 9.16 -22.81
CA GLN A 329 -15.43 8.47 -23.30
C GLN A 329 -16.48 8.29 -22.20
N LYS A 330 -16.05 7.93 -20.97
CA LYS A 330 -16.95 7.81 -19.83
C LYS A 330 -17.59 9.14 -19.45
N LYS A 331 -16.83 10.24 -19.51
CA LYS A 331 -17.36 11.58 -19.24
C LYS A 331 -18.37 12.02 -20.29
N GLU A 332 -18.06 11.83 -21.58
CA GLU A 332 -18.97 12.12 -22.69
C GLU A 332 -20.28 11.30 -22.57
N ALA A 333 -20.19 10.03 -22.15
CA ALA A 333 -21.36 9.21 -21.87
C ALA A 333 -22.17 9.67 -20.64
N GLU A 334 -21.51 10.16 -19.57
CA GLU A 334 -22.21 10.74 -18.42
C GLU A 334 -22.92 12.06 -18.78
N ASP A 335 -22.25 12.94 -19.53
CA ASP A 335 -22.82 14.20 -20.00
C ASP A 335 -24.01 13.97 -20.95
N LEU A 336 -23.94 12.95 -21.82
CA LEU A 336 -25.07 12.53 -22.66
C LEU A 336 -26.24 12.00 -21.83
N ALA A 337 -25.99 11.07 -20.91
CA ALA A 337 -27.02 10.51 -20.02
C ALA A 337 -27.67 11.58 -19.14
N ARG A 338 -26.90 12.58 -18.69
CA ARG A 338 -27.41 13.75 -17.93
C ARG A 338 -28.31 14.63 -18.79
N SER A 339 -27.94 14.85 -20.06
CA SER A 339 -28.75 15.60 -21.03
C SER A 339 -30.07 14.86 -21.35
N GLU A 340 -30.04 13.55 -21.53
CA GLU A 340 -31.24 12.72 -21.71
C GLU A 340 -32.13 12.73 -20.46
N ALA A 341 -31.55 12.62 -19.25
CA ALA A 341 -32.30 12.71 -18.00
C ALA A 341 -32.99 14.07 -17.83
N GLN A 342 -32.33 15.19 -18.19
CA GLN A 342 -32.94 16.52 -18.17
C GLN A 342 -34.06 16.68 -19.20
N ARG A 343 -33.92 16.08 -20.39
CA ARG A 343 -35.00 16.01 -21.38
C ARG A 343 -36.19 15.20 -20.86
N ALA A 344 -35.94 14.04 -20.25
CA ALA A 344 -36.98 13.21 -19.65
C ALA A 344 -37.69 13.91 -18.49
N GLU A 345 -36.96 14.63 -17.61
CA GLU A 345 -37.57 15.39 -16.52
C GLU A 345 -38.41 16.57 -17.05
N SER A 346 -37.91 17.32 -18.04
CA SER A 346 -38.67 18.42 -18.63
C SER A 346 -39.92 17.94 -19.38
N GLU A 347 -39.84 16.81 -20.10
CA GLU A 347 -41.02 16.19 -20.72
C GLU A 347 -42.01 15.65 -19.66
N ALA A 348 -41.52 15.04 -18.57
CA ALA A 348 -42.35 14.60 -17.46
C ALA A 348 -43.08 15.77 -16.79
N ARG A 349 -42.39 16.89 -16.51
CA ARG A 349 -43.00 18.12 -15.98
C ARG A 349 -44.05 18.70 -16.94
N LEU A 350 -43.80 18.71 -18.25
CA LEU A 350 -44.78 19.16 -19.24
C LEU A 350 -46.02 18.26 -19.25
N ARG A 351 -45.86 16.94 -19.18
CA ARG A 351 -46.97 15.99 -19.07
C ARG A 351 -47.73 16.13 -17.75
N GLU A 352 -47.05 16.38 -16.64
CA GLU A 352 -47.66 16.64 -15.33
C GLU A 352 -48.45 17.95 -15.33
N GLU A 353 -47.90 19.03 -15.92
CA GLU A 353 -48.60 20.30 -16.05
C GLU A 353 -49.80 20.22 -17.02
N GLU A 354 -49.69 19.43 -18.10
CA GLU A 354 -50.81 19.15 -18.98
C GLU A 354 -51.88 18.30 -18.28
N ALA A 355 -51.49 17.27 -17.52
CA ALA A 355 -52.40 16.48 -16.71
C ALA A 355 -53.11 17.34 -15.65
N ARG A 356 -52.39 18.22 -14.95
CA ARG A 356 -52.96 19.18 -14.00
C ARG A 356 -53.90 20.17 -14.67
N ARG A 357 -53.60 20.63 -15.90
CA ARG A 357 -54.52 21.44 -16.70
C ARG A 357 -55.79 20.67 -17.09
N ARG A 358 -55.67 19.39 -17.46
CA ARG A 358 -56.82 18.54 -17.77
C ARG A 358 -57.68 18.29 -16.54
N GLU A 359 -57.08 17.98 -15.39
CA GLU A 359 -57.77 17.81 -14.11
C GLU A 359 -58.43 19.12 -13.64
N GLU A 360 -57.76 20.27 -13.78
CA GLU A 360 -58.35 21.56 -13.43
C GLU A 360 -59.48 21.95 -14.40
N ALA A 361 -59.35 21.66 -15.70
CA ALA A 361 -60.41 21.84 -16.68
C ALA A 361 -61.59 20.89 -16.43
N GLU A 362 -61.34 19.64 -16.05
CA GLU A 362 -62.38 18.69 -15.68
C GLU A 362 -63.07 19.11 -14.37
N ARG A 363 -62.32 19.56 -13.36
CA ARG A 363 -62.90 20.11 -12.12
C ARG A 363 -63.73 21.38 -12.39
N ARG A 364 -63.29 22.24 -13.32
CA ARG A 364 -64.10 23.38 -13.79
C ARG A 364 -65.37 22.91 -14.50
N ALA A 365 -65.28 21.93 -15.40
CA ALA A 365 -66.42 21.36 -16.09
C ALA A 365 -67.40 20.63 -15.14
N GLN A 366 -66.88 19.94 -14.11
CA GLN A 366 -67.68 19.32 -13.05
C GLN A 366 -68.34 20.38 -12.17
N ASN A 367 -67.65 21.46 -11.81
CA ASN A 367 -68.24 22.59 -11.09
C ASN A 367 -69.30 23.32 -11.94
N GLU A 368 -69.06 23.54 -13.24
CA GLU A 368 -70.07 24.10 -14.16
C GLU A 368 -71.25 23.14 -14.36
N ALA A 369 -71.03 21.83 -14.41
CA ALA A 369 -72.09 20.82 -14.46
C ALA A 369 -72.88 20.74 -13.14
N GLN A 370 -72.23 20.93 -11.99
CA GLN A 370 -72.89 21.06 -10.70
C GLN A 370 -73.69 22.36 -10.63
N GLN A 371 -73.12 23.50 -11.03
CA GLN A 371 -73.84 24.78 -11.13
C GLN A 371 -75.03 24.68 -12.09
N ARG A 372 -74.89 24.02 -13.25
CA ARG A 372 -76.02 23.74 -14.16
C ARG A 372 -77.07 22.85 -13.51
N LYS A 373 -76.68 21.80 -12.79
CA LYS A 373 -77.61 20.94 -12.02
C LYS A 373 -78.26 21.69 -10.85
N GLU A 374 -77.59 22.66 -10.23
CA GLU A 374 -78.17 23.52 -9.21
C GLU A 374 -79.12 24.56 -9.82
N LEU A 375 -78.78 25.15 -10.96
CA LEU A 375 -79.65 26.05 -11.72
C LEU A 375 -80.89 25.31 -12.23
N GLU A 376 -80.71 24.09 -12.74
CA GLU A 376 -81.79 23.19 -13.15
C GLU A 376 -82.66 22.80 -11.95
N LYS A 377 -82.08 22.38 -10.81
CA LYS A 377 -82.82 22.18 -9.57
C LYS A 377 -83.54 23.45 -9.10
N ARG A 378 -82.94 24.64 -9.26
CA ARG A 378 -83.54 25.92 -8.85
C ARG A 378 -84.70 26.31 -9.76
N LEU A 379 -84.59 26.10 -11.07
CA LEU A 379 -85.67 26.25 -12.04
C LEU A 379 -86.77 25.19 -11.85
N GLN A 380 -86.41 23.96 -11.46
CA GLN A 380 -87.34 22.89 -11.12
C GLN A 380 -88.07 23.19 -9.79
N MET A 381 -87.37 23.78 -8.82
CA MET A 381 -87.94 24.31 -7.58
C MET A 381 -88.85 25.52 -7.85
N GLU A 382 -88.49 26.46 -8.73
CA GLU A 382 -89.40 27.55 -9.15
C GLU A 382 -90.60 27.02 -9.94
N GLY A 383 -90.42 26.01 -10.79
CA GLY A 383 -91.49 25.33 -11.50
C GLY A 383 -92.43 24.60 -10.54
N ASN A 384 -91.89 23.96 -9.50
CA ASN A 384 -92.67 23.32 -8.44
C ASN A 384 -93.34 24.36 -7.53
N GLN A 385 -92.69 25.48 -7.19
CA GLN A 385 -93.30 26.58 -6.45
C GLN A 385 -94.42 27.26 -7.22
N LYS A 386 -94.31 27.39 -8.56
CA LYS A 386 -95.41 27.89 -9.41
C LYS A 386 -96.58 26.90 -9.48
N LYS A 387 -96.31 25.59 -9.53
CA LYS A 387 -97.33 24.53 -9.40
C LYS A 387 -97.96 24.49 -8.00
N GLU A 388 -97.18 24.74 -6.96
CA GLU A 388 -97.65 24.76 -5.58
C GLU A 388 -98.44 26.03 -5.27
N ALA A 389 -98.05 27.19 -5.82
CA ALA A 389 -98.81 28.44 -5.73
C ALA A 389 -100.16 28.34 -6.45
N THR A 390 -100.21 27.72 -7.64
CA THR A 390 -101.48 27.44 -8.34
C THR A 390 -102.33 26.41 -7.61
N TRP A 391 -101.73 25.37 -7.01
CA TRP A 391 -102.44 24.41 -6.16
C TRP A 391 -102.99 25.03 -4.86
N ARG A 392 -102.21 25.91 -4.20
CA ARG A 392 -102.65 26.67 -3.02
C ARG A 392 -103.80 27.62 -3.36
N ALA A 393 -103.74 28.35 -4.49
CA ALA A 393 -104.84 29.20 -4.94
C ALA A 393 -106.12 28.40 -5.27
N LEU A 394 -105.97 27.19 -5.84
CA LEU A 394 -107.10 26.27 -6.11
C LEU A 394 -107.69 25.69 -4.82
N ASN A 395 -106.87 25.36 -3.82
CA ASN A 395 -107.34 24.90 -2.52
C ASN A 395 -107.96 26.03 -1.67
N GLU A 396 -107.44 27.25 -1.75
CA GLU A 396 -107.99 28.41 -1.04
C GLU A 396 -109.39 28.78 -1.57
N THR A 397 -109.60 28.67 -2.89
CA THR A 397 -110.92 28.84 -3.50
C THR A 397 -111.88 27.70 -3.13
N ARG A 398 -111.39 26.45 -3.00
CA ARG A 398 -112.18 25.32 -2.49
C ARG A 398 -112.57 25.48 -1.02
N LEU A 399 -111.62 25.87 -0.16
CA LEU A 399 -111.86 26.14 1.27
C LEU A 399 -112.87 27.28 1.46
N LYS A 400 -112.82 28.34 0.66
CA LYS A 400 -113.82 29.42 0.69
C LYS A 400 -115.22 28.99 0.26
N GLN A 401 -115.36 27.91 -0.52
CA GLN A 401 -116.66 27.27 -0.79
C GLN A 401 -117.09 26.35 0.36
N GLU A 402 -116.19 25.55 0.92
CA GLU A 402 -116.46 24.68 2.07
C GLU A 402 -116.86 25.48 3.33
N GLU A 403 -116.22 26.63 3.61
CA GLU A 403 -116.62 27.53 4.70
C GLU A 403 -117.99 28.19 4.47
N ARG A 404 -118.35 28.49 3.22
CA ARG A 404 -119.66 29.06 2.87
C ARG A 404 -120.77 28.04 3.15
N GLY A 405 -120.57 26.79 2.73
CA GLY A 405 -121.47 25.67 3.06
C GLY A 405 -121.59 25.41 4.56
N ARG A 406 -120.48 25.49 5.32
CA ARG A 406 -120.52 25.34 6.79
C ARG A 406 -121.29 26.46 7.50
N ARG A 407 -121.25 27.70 6.99
CA ARG A 407 -122.05 28.81 7.53
C ARG A 407 -123.54 28.60 7.27
N GLU A 408 -123.91 28.23 6.04
CA GLU A 408 -125.30 27.92 5.66
C GLU A 408 -125.86 26.71 6.43
N GLU A 409 -125.04 25.69 6.70
CA GLU A 409 -125.45 24.54 7.52
C GLU A 409 -125.59 24.90 9.01
N ALA A 410 -124.68 25.70 9.57
CA ALA A 410 -124.78 26.19 10.94
C ALA A 410 -126.02 27.08 11.14
N GLU A 411 -126.35 27.94 10.18
CA GLU A 411 -127.55 28.78 10.19
C GLU A 411 -128.84 27.94 10.15
N ARG A 412 -128.88 26.89 9.30
CA ARG A 412 -129.99 25.91 9.30
C ARG A 412 -130.14 25.16 10.62
N ARG A 413 -129.03 24.81 11.29
CA ARG A 413 -129.07 24.17 12.61
C ARG A 413 -129.61 25.13 13.67
N ALA A 414 -129.15 26.40 13.68
CA ALA A 414 -129.66 27.43 14.59
C ALA A 414 -131.17 27.71 14.40
N GLN A 415 -131.67 27.75 13.16
CA GLN A 415 -133.10 27.93 12.87
C GLN A 415 -133.95 26.73 13.36
N ASN A 416 -133.47 25.50 13.16
CA ASN A 416 -134.17 24.31 13.70
C ASN A 416 -134.14 24.28 15.23
N GLU A 417 -133.04 24.67 15.87
CA GLU A 417 -132.92 24.68 17.32
C GLU A 417 -133.80 25.77 17.95
N ALA A 418 -133.90 26.94 17.32
CA ALA A 418 -134.85 27.99 17.71
C ALA A 418 -136.31 27.49 17.64
N ARG A 419 -136.69 26.82 16.54
CA ARG A 419 -138.04 26.26 16.37
C ARG A 419 -138.36 25.16 17.41
N LEU A 420 -137.37 24.35 17.79
CA LEU A 420 -137.52 23.34 18.84
C LEU A 420 -137.67 23.96 20.23
N ARG A 421 -136.98 25.07 20.52
CA ARG A 421 -137.14 25.81 21.79
C ARG A 421 -138.54 26.45 21.88
N GLU A 422 -139.01 27.08 20.80
CA GLU A 422 -140.38 27.63 20.71
C GLU A 422 -141.45 26.55 20.89
N GLU A 423 -141.26 25.36 20.29
CA GLU A 423 -142.17 24.24 20.45
C GLU A 423 -142.14 23.64 21.86
N ALA A 424 -140.97 23.57 22.50
CA ALA A 424 -140.82 23.14 23.89
C ALA A 424 -141.46 24.14 24.88
N GLU A 425 -141.31 25.44 24.63
CA GLU A 425 -141.93 26.50 25.44
C GLU A 425 -143.46 26.48 25.32
N ARG A 426 -144.00 26.26 24.11
CA ARG A 426 -145.43 26.01 23.90
C ARG A 426 -145.95 24.76 24.62
N ARG A 427 -145.15 23.69 24.70
CA ARG A 427 -145.52 22.48 25.47
C ARG A 427 -145.52 22.78 26.97
N ALA A 428 -144.51 23.47 27.49
CA ALA A 428 -144.43 23.89 28.89
C ALA A 428 -145.59 24.81 29.29
N GLN A 429 -145.99 25.77 28.44
CA GLN A 429 -147.15 26.64 28.68
C GLN A 429 -148.48 25.87 28.70
N ASN A 430 -148.69 24.92 27.79
CA ASN A 430 -149.88 24.06 27.81
C ASN A 430 -149.90 23.11 29.02
N GLU A 431 -148.75 22.57 29.43
CA GLU A 431 -148.63 21.71 30.61
C GLU A 431 -148.85 22.50 31.92
N ALA A 432 -148.39 23.76 31.98
CA ALA A 432 -148.70 24.68 33.06
C ALA A 432 -150.21 24.98 33.14
N ARG A 433 -150.85 25.30 32.01
CA ARG A 433 -152.32 25.53 31.97
C ARG A 433 -153.11 24.29 32.37
N LEU A 434 -152.69 23.09 31.96
CA LEU A 434 -153.31 21.84 32.38
C LEU A 434 -153.15 21.57 33.89
N ARG A 435 -152.00 21.90 34.49
CA ARG A 435 -151.81 21.84 35.95
C ARG A 435 -152.70 22.84 36.69
N GLU A 436 -152.93 24.01 36.11
CA GLU A 436 -153.80 25.05 36.66
C GLU A 436 -155.29 24.65 36.58
N GLU A 437 -155.73 24.09 35.45
CA GLU A 437 -157.06 23.48 35.27
C GLU A 437 -157.26 22.28 36.22
N GLU A 438 -156.23 21.44 36.43
CA GLU A 438 -156.30 20.32 37.38
C GLU A 438 -156.34 20.81 38.85
N ALA A 439 -155.59 21.86 39.19
CA ALA A 439 -155.62 22.49 40.50
C ALA A 439 -157.00 23.12 40.79
N GLN A 440 -157.61 23.79 39.81
CA GLN A 440 -158.99 24.28 39.92
C GLN A 440 -159.98 23.13 40.14
N ARG A 441 -159.90 22.04 39.37
CA ARG A 441 -160.77 20.87 39.58
C ARG A 441 -160.58 20.21 40.95
N ARG A 442 -159.36 20.20 41.50
CA ARG A 442 -159.10 19.74 42.88
C ARG A 442 -159.73 20.67 43.91
N GLN A 443 -159.64 21.99 43.73
CA GLN A 443 -160.32 22.96 44.60
C GLN A 443 -161.84 22.86 44.51
N GLU A 444 -162.42 22.66 43.32
CA GLU A 444 -163.86 22.41 43.15
C GLU A 444 -164.30 21.09 43.79
N ALA A 445 -163.49 20.03 43.68
CA ALA A 445 -163.77 18.75 44.33
C ALA A 445 -163.68 18.85 45.87
N GLU A 446 -162.69 19.57 46.41
CA GLU A 446 -162.60 19.87 47.84
C GLU A 446 -163.77 20.74 48.32
N ALA A 447 -164.19 21.75 47.54
CA ALA A 447 -165.34 22.58 47.86
C ALA A 447 -166.62 21.73 47.94
N ARG A 448 -166.90 20.91 46.92
CA ARG A 448 -168.04 19.97 46.93
C ARG A 448 -167.95 18.96 48.08
N SER A 449 -166.75 18.48 48.42
CA SER A 449 -166.56 17.58 49.56
C SER A 449 -166.88 18.28 50.90
N ARG A 450 -166.55 19.56 51.05
CA ARG A 450 -166.91 20.36 52.25
C ARG A 450 -168.40 20.67 52.29
N GLU A 451 -169.02 21.01 51.16
CA GLU A 451 -170.49 21.16 51.07
C GLU A 451 -171.20 19.86 51.49
N PHE A 452 -170.72 18.71 51.03
CA PHE A 452 -171.27 17.39 51.39
C PHE A 452 -171.03 17.03 52.87
N GLU A 453 -169.88 17.38 53.44
CA GLU A 453 -169.63 17.27 54.89
C GLU A 453 -170.55 18.19 55.71
N GLU A 454 -170.83 19.42 55.24
CA GLU A 454 -171.74 20.34 55.90
C GLU A 454 -173.21 19.89 55.79
N GLU A 455 -173.65 19.33 54.65
CA GLU A 455 -174.96 18.68 54.52
C GLU A 455 -175.09 17.48 55.46
N LEU A 456 -174.07 16.62 55.54
CA LEU A 456 -174.04 15.53 56.52
C LEU A 456 -174.11 16.04 57.96
N LYS A 457 -173.46 17.17 58.26
CA LYS A 457 -173.54 17.85 59.57
C LYS A 457 -174.95 18.38 59.86
N ARG A 458 -175.63 18.97 58.87
CA ARG A 458 -177.03 19.41 58.98
C ARG A 458 -177.97 18.23 59.21
N TYR A 459 -177.84 17.15 58.43
CA TYR A 459 -178.62 15.91 58.63
C TYR A 459 -178.40 15.31 60.03
N LYS A 460 -177.16 15.30 60.51
CA LYS A 460 -176.79 14.79 61.85
C LYS A 460 -177.25 15.68 63.00
N ASN A 461 -177.57 16.95 62.74
CA ASN A 461 -178.23 17.85 63.69
C ASN A 461 -179.77 17.69 63.65
N MET A 462 -180.39 17.57 62.47
CA MET A 462 -181.84 17.27 62.38
C MET A 462 -182.20 15.94 63.08
N LEU A 463 -181.33 14.93 62.99
CA LEU A 463 -181.48 13.65 63.70
C LEU A 463 -181.32 13.73 65.24
N LYS A 464 -181.03 14.90 65.81
CA LYS A 464 -180.96 15.13 67.27
C LYS A 464 -182.16 15.91 67.83
N GLU A 465 -183.04 16.44 66.97
CA GLU A 465 -184.19 17.27 67.38
C GLU A 465 -185.53 16.55 67.14
N SER A 466 -185.59 15.26 67.51
CA SER A 466 -186.83 14.47 67.42
C SER A 466 -186.83 13.30 68.41
N PRO A 467 -187.84 13.16 69.29
CA PRO A 467 -188.71 14.20 69.88
C PRO A 467 -188.34 14.55 71.33
#